data_AF-A0A920NNU1-F1
#
_entry.id   AF-A0A920NNU1-F1
#
_cell.length_a   1.000
_cell.length_b   1.000
_cell.length_c   1.000
_cell.angle_alpha   90.00
_cell.angle_beta   90.00
_cell.angle_gamma   90.00
#
_symmetry.space_group_name_H-M   'P 1'
#
loop_
_entity.id
_entity.type
_entity.pdbx_description
1 polymer ?
#
loop_
_entity_poly.entity_id
_entity_poly.type
_entity_poly.pdbx_seq_one_letter_code
_entity_poly.pdbx_strand_id
1 'polypeptide(L)'
;MATSGDYRNYYEIDGIRYSHEIDPRTGYPVQTGVASATVVATNCMDADALATALIIMGAESGLQFIEKLDGVEAFLILREGKR
;
A
#
# COMPACT_ATOMS: atom_id res chain seq x y z
N MET A 1 -9.45 11.81 -1.90
CA MET A 1 -8.24 11.25 -2.52
C MET A 1 -7.13 11.27 -1.48
N ALA A 2 -6.38 10.17 -1.35
CA ALA A 2 -5.22 10.05 -0.46
C ALA A 2 -4.17 9.13 -1.09
N THR A 3 -2.92 9.22 -0.61
CA THR A 3 -1.80 8.41 -1.11
C THR A 3 -0.97 7.90 0.06
N SER A 4 -0.78 6.58 0.12
CA SER A 4 0.16 5.91 1.03
C SER A 4 1.32 5.35 0.23
N GLY A 5 2.52 5.37 0.81
CA GLY A 5 3.71 4.90 0.12
C GLY A 5 4.98 5.17 0.91
N ASP A 6 5.90 4.24 0.81
CA ASP A 6 7.20 4.27 1.50
C ASP A 6 8.34 4.65 0.54
N TYR A 7 8.03 5.18 -0.65
CA TYR A 7 9.04 5.61 -1.64
C TYR A 7 10.07 6.60 -1.06
N ARG A 8 9.66 7.45 -0.10
CA ARG A 8 10.53 8.45 0.57
C ARG A 8 10.89 8.13 2.03
N ASN A 9 10.13 7.26 2.70
CA ASN A 9 10.28 6.96 4.13
C ASN A 9 10.46 5.46 4.34
N TYR A 10 11.70 4.99 4.17
CA TYR A 10 12.10 3.63 4.47
C TYR A 10 13.52 3.60 5.03
N TYR A 11 13.82 2.58 5.82
CA TYR A 11 15.18 2.26 6.23
C TYR A 11 15.57 0.91 5.63
N GLU A 12 16.81 0.78 5.17
CA GLU A 12 17.36 -0.50 4.71
C GLU A 12 18.35 -1.01 5.76
N ILE A 13 18.11 -2.22 6.26
CA ILE A 13 19.01 -2.91 7.18
C ILE A 13 19.22 -4.31 6.60
N ASP A 14 20.48 -4.67 6.34
CA ASP A 14 20.87 -5.97 5.76
C ASP A 14 20.15 -6.32 4.44
N GLY A 15 19.86 -5.32 3.60
CA GLY A 15 19.13 -5.47 2.33
C GLY A 15 17.62 -5.64 2.49
N ILE A 16 17.09 -5.56 3.72
CA ILE A 16 15.66 -5.61 4.00
C ILE A 16 15.14 -4.18 4.17
N ARG A 17 14.08 -3.85 3.43
CA ARG A 17 13.40 -2.56 3.50
C ARG A 17 12.36 -2.56 4.63
N TYR A 18 12.53 -1.64 5.57
CA TYR A 18 11.62 -1.39 6.68
C TYR A 18 10.73 -0.21 6.31
N SER A 19 9.46 -0.51 5.97
CA SER A 19 8.40 0.49 5.85
C SER A 19 7.96 0.99 7.23
N HIS A 20 7.38 2.18 7.30
CA HIS A 20 6.71 2.68 8.52
C HIS A 20 5.33 2.06 8.71
N GLU A 21 4.82 1.37 7.70
CA GLU A 21 3.59 0.61 7.76
C GLU A 21 3.85 -0.79 8.28
N ILE A 22 3.12 -1.17 9.34
CA ILE A 22 3.23 -2.47 10.00
C ILE A 22 2.13 -3.39 9.50
N ASP A 23 2.52 -4.60 9.10
CA ASP A 23 1.57 -5.65 8.80
C ASP A 23 0.98 -6.18 10.12
N PRO A 24 -0.32 -5.98 10.38
CA PRO A 24 -0.95 -6.40 11.63
C PRO A 24 -0.97 -7.92 11.81
N ARG A 25 -0.78 -8.71 10.73
CA ARG A 25 -0.74 -10.18 10.79
C ARG A 25 0.56 -10.69 11.39
N THR A 26 1.65 -9.95 11.22
CA THR A 26 3.00 -10.36 11.62
C THR A 26 3.55 -9.50 12.75
N GLY A 27 3.12 -8.24 12.86
CA GLY A 27 3.71 -7.23 13.74
C GLY A 27 5.02 -6.65 13.19
N TYR A 28 5.40 -6.98 11.96
CA TYR A 28 6.61 -6.50 11.29
C TYR A 28 6.28 -5.50 10.18
N PRO A 29 7.25 -4.69 9.73
CA PRO A 29 7.08 -3.82 8.58
C PRO A 29 6.61 -4.59 7.34
N VAL A 30 5.72 -3.95 6.58
CA VAL A 30 5.23 -4.48 5.31
C VAL A 30 6.38 -4.67 4.32
N GLN A 31 6.43 -5.85 3.72
CA GLN A 31 7.31 -6.18 2.60
C GLN A 31 6.48 -6.52 1.36
N THR A 32 5.92 -5.49 0.71
CA THR A 32 5.20 -5.66 -0.56
C THR A 32 5.92 -4.97 -1.72
N GLY A 33 5.63 -5.42 -2.94
CA GLY A 33 6.12 -4.78 -4.17
C GLY A 33 5.46 -3.43 -4.48
N VAL A 34 4.49 -2.98 -3.68
CA VAL A 34 3.75 -1.73 -3.90
C VAL A 34 4.55 -0.56 -3.33
N ALA A 35 5.02 0.34 -4.19
CA ALA A 35 5.78 1.53 -3.81
C ALA A 35 4.90 2.69 -3.38
N SER A 36 3.70 2.77 -3.97
CA SER A 36 2.72 3.80 -3.68
C SER A 36 1.34 3.30 -4.06
N ALA A 37 0.35 3.62 -3.25
CA ALA A 37 -1.06 3.41 -3.51
C ALA A 37 -1.79 4.76 -3.39
N THR A 38 -2.45 5.18 -4.45
CA THR A 38 -3.33 6.35 -4.46
C THR A 38 -4.76 5.88 -4.60
N VAL A 39 -5.65 6.38 -3.74
CA VAL A 39 -7.07 6.02 -3.74
C VAL A 39 -7.94 7.25 -3.89
N VAL A 40 -8.96 7.15 -4.73
CA VAL A 40 -10.06 8.11 -4.85
C VAL A 40 -11.32 7.44 -4.32
N ALA A 41 -12.00 8.11 -3.39
CA ALA A 41 -13.24 7.65 -2.76
C ALA A 41 -14.11 8.86 -2.39
N THR A 42 -15.36 8.61 -1.98
CA THR A 42 -16.35 9.65 -1.66
C THR A 42 -15.91 10.59 -0.54
N ASN A 43 -15.13 10.11 0.42
CA ASN A 43 -14.56 10.92 1.50
C ASN A 43 -13.08 10.63 1.71
N CYS A 44 -12.39 11.56 2.38
CA CYS A 44 -10.94 11.47 2.59
C CYS A 44 -10.55 10.39 3.60
N MET A 45 -11.41 10.08 4.58
CA MET A 45 -11.14 9.05 5.58
C MET A 45 -11.04 7.67 4.94
N ASP A 46 -11.98 7.33 4.08
CA ASP A 46 -11.99 6.06 3.35
C ASP A 46 -10.80 5.99 2.40
N ALA A 47 -10.51 7.06 1.66
CA ALA A 47 -9.37 7.09 0.76
C ALA A 47 -8.04 6.82 1.50
N ASP A 48 -7.86 7.42 2.68
CA ASP A 48 -6.64 7.28 3.50
C ASP A 48 -6.50 5.86 4.08
N ALA A 49 -7.59 5.33 4.64
CA ALA A 49 -7.64 3.98 5.18
C ALA A 49 -7.36 2.92 4.09
N LEU A 50 -7.98 3.08 2.93
CA LEU A 50 -7.83 2.17 1.79
C LEU A 50 -6.42 2.26 1.19
N ALA A 51 -5.85 3.46 1.05
CA ALA A 51 -4.48 3.60 0.53
C ALA A 51 -3.47 2.82 1.39
N THR A 52 -3.58 2.91 2.71
CA THR A 52 -2.75 2.13 3.65
C THR A 52 -3.03 0.63 3.55
N ALA A 53 -4.31 0.24 3.49
CA ALA A 53 -4.69 -1.17 3.34
C ALA A 53 -4.08 -1.79 2.06
N LEU A 54 -4.04 -1.06 0.95
CA LEU A 54 -3.49 -1.55 -0.31
C LEU A 54 -1.99 -1.80 -0.27
N ILE A 55 -1.23 -1.00 0.47
CA ILE A 55 0.19 -1.26 0.70
C ILE A 55 0.37 -2.58 1.46
N ILE A 56 -0.41 -2.80 2.52
CA ILE A 56 -0.36 -4.02 3.35
C ILE A 56 -0.83 -5.27 2.57
N MET A 57 -1.88 -5.15 1.77
CA MET A 57 -2.45 -6.26 1.00
C MET A 57 -1.59 -6.65 -0.20
N GLY A 58 -0.82 -5.72 -0.74
CA GLY A 58 -0.07 -5.90 -1.97
C GLY A 58 -0.96 -5.79 -3.22
N ALA A 59 -0.32 -5.78 -4.40
CA ALA A 59 -0.96 -5.38 -5.64
C ALA A 59 -2.15 -6.27 -6.04
N GLU A 60 -1.95 -7.59 -6.06
CA GLU A 60 -2.95 -8.53 -6.55
C GLU A 60 -4.18 -8.58 -5.64
N SER A 61 -3.98 -8.89 -4.35
CA SER A 61 -5.06 -8.96 -3.38
C SER A 61 -5.72 -7.60 -3.15
N GLY A 62 -4.94 -6.52 -3.17
CA GLY A 62 -5.43 -5.15 -3.02
C GLY A 62 -6.35 -4.74 -4.17
N LEU A 63 -5.96 -4.96 -5.43
CA LEU A 63 -6.83 -4.64 -6.57
C LEU A 63 -8.10 -5.50 -6.57
N GLN A 64 -8.00 -6.80 -6.30
CA GLN A 64 -9.18 -7.67 -6.15
C GLN A 64 -10.15 -7.21 -5.05
N PHE A 65 -9.65 -6.52 -4.03
CA PHE A 65 -10.46 -5.94 -2.97
C PHE A 65 -11.14 -4.64 -3.43
N ILE A 66 -10.43 -3.76 -4.13
CA ILE A 66 -10.98 -2.50 -4.67
C ILE A 66 -12.09 -2.77 -5.69
N GLU A 67 -11.93 -3.77 -6.56
CA GLU A 67 -12.95 -4.15 -7.55
C GLU A 67 -14.29 -4.60 -6.93
N LYS A 68 -14.35 -4.83 -5.62
CA LYS A 68 -15.58 -5.19 -4.90
C LYS A 68 -16.25 -3.98 -4.25
N LEU A 69 -15.65 -2.79 -4.31
CA LEU A 69 -16.14 -1.58 -3.68
C LEU A 69 -16.67 -0.61 -4.74
N ASP A 70 -17.95 -0.27 -4.66
CA ASP A 70 -18.55 0.73 -5.53
C ASP A 70 -18.03 2.14 -5.21
N GLY A 71 -17.71 2.91 -6.25
CA GLY A 71 -17.30 4.33 -6.11
C GLY A 71 -15.90 4.54 -5.54
N VAL A 72 -15.05 3.51 -5.59
CA VAL A 72 -13.64 3.56 -5.19
C VAL A 72 -12.77 3.24 -6.39
N GLU A 73 -11.75 4.07 -6.63
CA GLU A 73 -10.73 3.81 -7.64
C GLU A 73 -9.34 3.83 -7.00
N ALA A 74 -8.44 2.99 -7.49
CA ALA A 74 -7.08 2.90 -6.99
C ALA A 74 -6.04 2.88 -8.11
N PHE A 75 -4.90 3.53 -7.85
CA PHE A 75 -3.73 3.50 -8.71
C PHE A 75 -2.52 3.04 -7.91
N LEU A 76 -1.86 1.98 -8.36
CA LEU A 76 -0.70 1.40 -7.69
C LEU A 76 0.56 1.62 -8.54
N ILE A 77 1.63 2.10 -7.89
CA ILE A 77 2.98 2.08 -8.45
C ILE A 77 3.70 0.88 -7.87
N LEU A 78 4.18 -0.01 -8.74
CA LEU A 78 4.93 -1.19 -8.34
C LEU A 78 6.43 -0.96 -8.54
N ARG A 79 7.22 -1.61 -7.70
CA ARG A 79 8.68 -1.67 -7.87
C ARG A 79 9.01 -2.72 -8.94
N GLU A 80 9.67 -2.30 -10.02
CA GLU A 80 10.33 -3.22 -10.94
C GLU A 80 11.78 -3.45 -10.51
N GLY A 81 12.10 -4.67 -10.08
CA GLY A 81 13.45 -5.07 -9.66
C GLY A 81 13.41 -6.23 -8.66
N LYS A 82 14.31 -7.20 -8.82
CA LYS A 82 14.38 -8.39 -7.95
C LYS A 82 14.94 -8.05 -6.56
N ARG A 83 14.15 -8.47 -5.57
CA ARG A 83 14.52 -8.84 -4.19
C ARG A 83 14.89 -7.69 -3.27
#